data_AF-A0A091B1X3-F1
#
_entry.id   AF-A0A091B1X3-F1
#
_cell.length_a   1.000
_cell.length_b   1.000
_cell.length_c   1.000
_cell.angle_alpha   90.00
_cell.angle_beta   90.00
_cell.angle_gamma   90.00
#
_symmetry.space_group_name_H-M   'P 1'
#
loop_
_entity.id
_entity.type
_entity.pdbx_description
1 polymer ?
#
loop_
_entity_poly.entity_id
_entity_poly.type
_entity_poly.pdbx_seq_one_letter_code
_entity_poly.pdbx_strand_id
1 'polypeptide(L)'
;MNPTLFALTAFIAWTLLLLVLMEAIRSKLVLTREVAPTGFTPDNAGLSPFMQRLARAHANCLEGLPVFGGLMLVALVSGNTAVTDPLAYVFLAARGLQSLIHLASVSATAITLRFTFFAVQMVIGVVWAWGLLAAA
;
A
#
# COMPACT_ATOMS: atom_id res chain seq x y z
N MET A 1 -16.21 14.88 2.55
CA MET A 1 -15.17 14.13 3.28
C MET A 1 -13.89 14.96 3.21
N ASN A 2 -13.16 15.16 4.31
CA ASN A 2 -11.87 15.87 4.21
C ASN A 2 -10.85 15.00 3.43
N PRO A 3 -9.84 15.61 2.78
CA PRO A 3 -8.86 14.87 1.98
C PRO A 3 -8.15 13.76 2.75
N THR A 4 -7.80 14.00 4.01
CA THR A 4 -7.12 13.02 4.88
C THR A 4 -7.96 11.77 5.11
N LEU A 5 -9.25 11.92 5.45
CA LEU A 5 -10.16 10.81 5.68
C LEU A 5 -10.39 10.01 4.40
N PHE A 6 -10.51 10.69 3.25
CA PHE A 6 -10.58 10.01 1.96
C PHE A 6 -9.31 9.23 1.65
N ALA A 7 -8.14 9.83 1.79
CA ALA A 7 -6.87 9.18 1.50
C ALA A 7 -6.63 7.96 2.41
N LEU A 8 -6.93 8.07 3.71
CA LEU A 8 -6.86 6.95 4.64
C LEU A 8 -7.80 5.82 4.23
N THR A 9 -9.07 6.14 3.98
CA THR A 9 -10.08 5.16 3.56
C THR A 9 -9.70 4.49 2.26
N ALA A 10 -9.25 5.25 1.26
CA ALA A 10 -8.83 4.74 -0.03
C ALA A 10 -7.56 3.88 0.08
N PHE A 11 -6.60 4.21 0.95
CA PHE A 11 -5.42 3.39 1.17
C PHE A 11 -5.78 2.05 1.84
N ILE A 12 -6.68 2.05 2.82
CA ILE A 12 -7.22 0.82 3.43
C ILE A 12 -7.95 -0.01 2.38
N ALA A 13 -8.84 0.60 1.61
CA ALA A 13 -9.60 -0.07 0.55
C ALA A 13 -8.68 -0.65 -0.52
N TRP A 14 -7.61 0.06 -0.89
CA TRP A 14 -6.60 -0.43 -1.83
C TRP A 14 -5.85 -1.65 -1.29
N THR A 15 -5.47 -1.62 -0.01
CA THR A 15 -4.81 -2.76 0.65
C THR A 15 -5.74 -3.98 0.66
N LEU A 16 -7.01 -3.77 1.02
CA LEU A 16 -8.03 -4.82 0.98
C LEU A 16 -8.26 -5.36 -0.43
N LEU A 17 -8.30 -4.50 -1.45
CA LEU A 17 -8.47 -4.90 -2.84
C LEU A 17 -7.35 -5.86 -3.27
N LEU A 18 -6.09 -5.56 -2.94
CA LEU A 18 -4.96 -6.43 -3.26
C LEU A 18 -5.08 -7.79 -2.54
N LEU A 19 -5.55 -7.81 -1.29
CA LEU A 19 -5.80 -9.04 -0.54
C LEU A 19 -6.91 -9.88 -1.17
N VAL A 20 -8.06 -9.27 -1.47
CA VAL A 20 -9.19 -9.94 -2.11
C VAL A 20 -8.77 -10.54 -3.46
N LEU A 21 -8.01 -9.79 -4.27
CA LEU A 21 -7.46 -10.30 -5.53
C LEU A 21 -6.56 -11.52 -5.31
N MET A 22 -5.68 -11.48 -4.31
CA MET A 22 -4.77 -12.58 -4.00
C MET A 22 -5.54 -13.85 -3.58
N GLU A 23 -6.51 -13.71 -2.68
CA GLU A 23 -7.30 -14.83 -2.20
C GLU A 23 -8.26 -15.37 -3.27
N ALA A 24 -8.78 -14.52 -4.15
CA ALA A 24 -9.56 -14.96 -5.31
C ALA A 24 -8.72 -15.84 -6.26
N ILE A 25 -7.48 -15.45 -6.56
CA ILE A 25 -6.58 -16.25 -7.42
C ILE A 25 -6.19 -17.55 -6.72
N ARG A 26 -5.82 -17.52 -5.43
CA ARG A 26 -5.49 -18.73 -4.66
C ARG A 26 -6.67 -19.70 -4.60
N SER A 27 -7.87 -19.19 -4.34
CA SER A 27 -9.10 -19.99 -4.32
C SER A 27 -9.33 -20.67 -5.67
N LYS A 28 -9.14 -19.94 -6.78
CA LYS A 28 -9.23 -20.52 -8.13
C LYS A 28 -8.25 -21.68 -8.32
N LEU A 29 -6.97 -21.49 -7.99
CA LEU A 29 -5.93 -22.52 -8.15
C LEU A 29 -6.23 -23.81 -7.36
N VAL A 30 -6.81 -23.67 -6.17
CA VAL A 30 -7.24 -24.82 -5.37
C VAL A 30 -8.46 -25.51 -5.99
N LEU A 31 -9.47 -24.73 -6.39
CA LEU A 31 -10.69 -25.27 -6.99
C LEU A 31 -10.43 -25.97 -8.33
N THR A 32 -9.46 -25.48 -9.12
CA THR A 32 -9.03 -26.12 -10.38
C THR A 32 -8.03 -27.26 -10.16
N ARG A 33 -7.66 -27.55 -8.91
CA ARG A 33 -6.65 -28.57 -8.51
C ARG A 33 -5.26 -28.34 -9.09
N GLU A 34 -4.95 -27.10 -9.51
CA GLU A 34 -3.60 -26.71 -9.94
C GLU A 34 -2.63 -26.68 -8.76
N VAL A 35 -3.12 -26.34 -7.56
CA VAL A 35 -2.34 -26.30 -6.32
C VAL A 35 -3.14 -26.94 -5.18
N ALA A 36 -2.50 -27.80 -4.40
CA ALA A 36 -3.10 -28.36 -3.19
C ALA A 36 -3.34 -27.26 -2.13
N PRO A 37 -4.37 -27.36 -1.27
CA PRO A 37 -4.58 -26.38 -0.19
C PRO A 37 -3.36 -26.17 0.72
N THR A 38 -2.55 -27.20 0.93
CA THR A 38 -1.29 -27.16 1.72
C THR A 38 -0.07 -26.78 0.89
N GLY A 39 -0.22 -26.53 -0.41
CA GLY A 39 0.86 -26.25 -1.36
C GLY A 39 1.34 -24.80 -1.36
N PHE A 40 0.68 -23.90 -0.63
CA PHE A 40 1.10 -22.49 -0.52
C PHE A 40 2.19 -22.34 0.55
N THR A 41 3.39 -21.98 0.12
CA THR A 41 4.52 -21.71 1.02
C THR A 41 4.53 -20.25 1.49
N PRO A 42 5.09 -19.95 2.69
CA PRO A 42 5.16 -18.57 3.19
C PRO A 42 5.92 -17.60 2.30
N ASP A 43 6.91 -18.10 1.55
CA ASP A 43 7.72 -17.32 0.61
C ASP A 43 7.11 -17.19 -0.79
N ASN A 44 5.98 -17.87 -1.05
CA ASN A 44 5.31 -17.93 -2.35
C ASN A 44 6.19 -18.45 -3.52
N ALA A 45 7.28 -19.19 -3.25
CA ALA A 45 8.23 -19.64 -4.28
C ALA A 45 7.60 -20.49 -5.41
N GLY A 46 6.53 -21.22 -5.10
CA GLY A 46 5.80 -22.06 -6.07
C GLY A 46 4.73 -21.34 -6.90
N LEU A 47 4.52 -20.04 -6.71
CA LEU A 47 3.47 -19.28 -7.41
C LEU A 47 4.00 -18.55 -8.63
N SER A 48 3.08 -18.16 -9.52
CA SER A 48 3.43 -17.37 -10.71
C SER A 48 4.16 -16.07 -10.34
N PRO A 49 5.03 -15.53 -11.21
CA PRO A 49 5.73 -14.29 -10.94
C PRO A 49 4.80 -13.12 -10.60
N PHE A 50 3.59 -13.09 -11.19
CA PHE A 50 2.59 -12.08 -10.85
C PHE A 50 2.08 -12.24 -9.40
N MET A 51 1.76 -13.46 -8.97
CA MET A 51 1.29 -13.73 -7.61
C MET A 51 2.33 -13.38 -6.55
N GLN A 52 3.61 -13.67 -6.81
CA GLN A 52 4.70 -13.26 -5.94
C GLN A 52 4.78 -11.73 -5.80
N ARG A 53 4.65 -10.99 -6.92
CA ARG A 53 4.60 -9.52 -6.91
C ARG A 53 3.35 -8.97 -6.24
N LEU A 54 2.21 -9.62 -6.39
CA LEU A 54 0.97 -9.26 -5.71
C LEU A 54 1.10 -9.39 -4.20
N ALA A 55 1.67 -10.50 -3.72
CA ALA A 55 1.98 -10.69 -2.30
C ALA A 55 2.90 -9.60 -1.76
N ARG A 56 3.96 -9.25 -2.50
CA ARG A 56 4.89 -8.17 -2.12
C ARG A 56 4.28 -6.77 -2.17
N ALA A 57 3.42 -6.48 -3.15
CA ALA A 57 2.72 -5.20 -3.25
C ALA A 57 1.72 -5.01 -2.10
N HIS A 58 0.98 -6.07 -1.75
CA HIS A 58 0.10 -6.09 -0.58
C HIS A 58 0.88 -5.92 0.72
N ALA A 59 1.96 -6.68 0.92
CA ALA A 59 2.83 -6.56 2.09
C ALA A 59 3.39 -5.14 2.23
N ASN A 60 3.81 -4.51 1.12
CA ASN A 60 4.29 -3.13 1.15
C ASN A 60 3.20 -2.11 1.57
N CYS A 61 1.94 -2.36 1.23
CA CYS A 61 0.83 -1.55 1.72
C CYS A 61 0.64 -1.75 3.22
N LEU A 62 0.65 -2.99 3.71
CA LEU A 62 0.54 -3.30 5.13
C LEU A 62 1.69 -2.70 5.96
N GLU A 63 2.93 -2.77 5.48
CA GLU A 63 4.09 -2.16 6.14
C GLU A 63 3.97 -0.63 6.21
N GLY A 64 3.39 -0.01 5.18
CA GLY A 64 3.18 1.44 5.14
C GLY A 64 1.99 1.93 5.97
N LEU A 65 0.97 1.10 6.17
CA LEU A 65 -0.29 1.50 6.81
C LEU A 65 -0.11 1.99 8.26
N PRO A 66 0.64 1.32 9.15
CA PRO A 66 0.88 1.81 10.51
C PRO A 66 1.54 3.19 10.55
N VAL A 67 2.43 3.48 9.60
CA VAL A 67 3.15 4.75 9.54
C VAL A 67 2.26 5.84 8.92
N PHE A 68 1.91 5.70 7.65
CA PHE A 68 1.21 6.76 6.93
C PHE A 68 -0.27 6.83 7.30
N GLY A 69 -0.92 5.68 7.45
CA GLY A 69 -2.29 5.60 7.92
C GLY A 69 -2.40 6.05 9.38
N GLY A 70 -1.43 5.68 10.21
CA GLY A 70 -1.32 6.14 11.60
C GLY A 70 -1.22 7.67 11.70
N LEU A 71 -0.35 8.31 10.90
CA LEU A 71 -0.23 9.77 10.87
C LEU A 71 -1.53 10.46 10.45
N MET A 72 -2.20 9.97 9.41
CA MET A 72 -3.51 10.48 9.00
C MET A 72 -4.57 10.30 10.09
N LEU A 73 -4.56 9.16 10.79
CA LEU A 73 -5.47 8.90 11.91
C LEU A 73 -5.19 9.84 13.08
N VAL A 74 -3.93 10.07 13.46
CA VAL A 74 -3.53 11.03 14.49
C VAL A 74 -4.02 12.44 14.12
N ALA A 75 -3.85 12.87 12.88
CA ALA A 75 -4.36 14.15 12.41
C ALA A 75 -5.89 14.26 12.52
N LEU A 76 -6.61 13.18 12.19
CA LEU A 76 -8.08 13.13 12.28
C LEU A 76 -8.56 13.22 13.73
N VAL A 77 -8.00 12.42 14.64
CA VAL A 77 -8.47 12.37 16.04
C VAL A 77 -8.03 13.58 16.87
N SER A 78 -6.92 14.23 16.49
CA SER A 78 -6.45 15.46 17.14
C SER A 78 -7.05 16.74 16.55
N GLY A 79 -7.82 16.64 15.45
CA GLY A 79 -8.39 17.81 14.75
C GLY A 79 -7.37 18.62 13.93
N ASN A 80 -6.15 18.11 13.74
CA ASN A 80 -5.05 18.78 13.04
C ASN A 80 -4.93 18.38 11.55
N THR A 81 -6.06 18.15 10.87
CA THR A 81 -6.03 17.67 9.47
C THR A 81 -5.49 18.70 8.48
N ALA A 82 -5.39 19.97 8.87
CA ALA A 82 -4.70 21.00 8.10
C ALA A 82 -3.23 20.64 7.80
N VAL A 83 -2.58 19.82 8.64
CA VAL A 83 -1.21 19.32 8.41
C VAL A 83 -1.17 18.29 7.28
N THR A 84 -2.20 17.45 7.18
CA THR A 84 -2.20 16.28 6.28
C THR A 84 -2.97 16.52 4.98
N ASP A 85 -4.04 17.32 5.02
CA ASP A 85 -4.96 17.57 3.91
C ASP A 85 -4.27 18.04 2.61
N PRO A 86 -3.28 18.95 2.64
CA PRO A 86 -2.65 19.46 1.40
C PRO A 86 -1.90 18.38 0.60
N LEU A 87 -1.40 17.33 1.26
CA LEU A 87 -0.58 16.29 0.63
C LEU A 87 -1.30 14.93 0.55
N ALA A 88 -2.51 14.81 1.09
CA ALA A 88 -3.25 13.56 1.20
C ALA A 88 -3.45 12.87 -0.16
N TYR A 89 -3.86 13.61 -1.19
CA TYR A 89 -4.06 13.04 -2.53
C TYR A 89 -2.74 12.74 -3.26
N VAL A 90 -1.69 13.50 -3.01
CA VAL A 90 -0.35 13.22 -3.56
C VAL A 90 0.18 11.91 -2.98
N PHE A 91 0.03 11.73 -1.66
CA PHE A 91 0.36 10.47 -0.98
C PHE A 91 -0.43 9.30 -1.59
N LEU A 92 -1.75 9.44 -1.73
CA LEU A 92 -2.62 8.39 -2.25
C LEU A 92 -2.22 8.00 -3.69
N ALA A 93 -1.97 8.99 -4.56
CA ALA A 93 -1.53 8.75 -5.92
C ALA A 93 -0.17 8.03 -5.96
N ALA A 94 0.80 8.47 -5.15
CA ALA A 94 2.10 7.83 -5.06
C ALA A 94 2.00 6.37 -4.60
N ARG A 95 1.16 6.07 -3.60
CA ARG A 95 0.92 4.70 -3.11
C ARG A 95 0.31 3.81 -4.18
N GLY A 96 -0.71 4.30 -4.88
CA GLY A 96 -1.37 3.57 -5.97
C GLY A 96 -0.40 3.27 -7.12
N LEU A 97 0.31 4.30 -7.60
CA LEU A 97 1.28 4.16 -8.69
C LEU A 97 2.44 3.23 -8.33
N GLN A 98 2.98 3.33 -7.11
CA GLN A 98 4.00 2.41 -6.61
C GLN A 98 3.51 0.96 -6.69
N SER A 99 2.29 0.69 -6.20
CA SER A 99 1.69 -0.65 -6.18
C SER A 99 1.48 -1.19 -7.59
N LEU A 100 0.90 -0.38 -8.48
CA LEU A 100 0.64 -0.76 -9.88
C LEU A 100 1.94 -1.09 -10.63
N ILE A 101 2.98 -0.28 -10.47
CA ILE A 101 4.29 -0.53 -11.08
C ILE A 101 4.91 -1.81 -10.52
N HIS A 102 4.78 -2.04 -9.21
CA HIS A 102 5.26 -3.26 -8.55
C HIS A 102 4.61 -4.51 -9.14
N LEU A 103 3.29 -4.47 -9.41
CA LEU A 103 2.57 -5.57 -10.05
C LEU A 103 2.99 -5.77 -11.50
N ALA A 104 3.21 -4.68 -12.23
CA ALA A 104 3.45 -4.70 -13.67
C ALA A 104 4.83 -5.24 -14.05
N SER A 105 5.91 -4.83 -13.35
CA SER A 105 7.27 -5.11 -13.83
C SER A 105 8.33 -5.17 -12.73
N VAL A 106 9.42 -5.88 -13.03
CA VAL A 106 10.66 -5.95 -12.22
C VAL A 106 11.89 -5.46 -12.99
N SER A 107 11.70 -4.79 -14.13
CA SER A 107 12.82 -4.17 -14.85
C SER A 107 13.50 -3.10 -13.98
N ALA A 108 14.78 -2.83 -14.27
CA ALA A 108 15.54 -1.80 -13.54
C ALA A 108 14.78 -0.45 -13.50
N THR A 109 14.21 -0.02 -14.62
CA THR A 109 13.39 1.20 -14.70
C THR A 109 12.15 1.14 -13.80
N ALA A 110 11.42 0.03 -13.79
CA ALA A 110 10.24 -0.13 -12.93
C ALA A 110 10.62 -0.11 -11.44
N ILE A 111 11.76 -0.73 -11.09
CA ILE A 111 12.30 -0.72 -9.72
C ILE A 111 12.67 0.70 -9.30
N THR A 112 13.32 1.47 -10.16
CA THR A 112 13.65 2.88 -9.88
C THR A 112 12.38 3.71 -9.72
N LEU A 113 11.39 3.55 -10.62
CA LEU A 113 10.14 4.32 -10.55
C LEU A 113 9.34 4.03 -9.27
N ARG A 114 9.18 2.76 -8.88
CA ARG A 114 8.48 2.43 -7.63
C ARG A 114 9.24 2.98 -6.41
N PHE A 115 10.57 2.99 -6.45
CA PHE A 115 11.37 3.61 -5.40
C PHE A 115 11.14 5.12 -5.33
N THR A 116 11.07 5.81 -6.47
CA THR A 116 10.74 7.24 -6.50
C THR A 116 9.38 7.54 -5.87
N PHE A 117 8.33 6.78 -6.20
CA PHE A 117 7.01 6.95 -5.57
C PHE A 117 7.02 6.61 -4.08
N PHE A 118 7.83 5.65 -3.65
CA PHE A 118 8.03 5.37 -2.22
C PHE A 118 8.75 6.53 -1.52
N ALA A 119 9.79 7.11 -2.13
CA ALA A 119 10.52 8.25 -1.59
C ALA A 119 9.62 9.48 -1.40
N VAL A 120 8.71 9.76 -2.36
CA VAL A 120 7.69 10.81 -2.22
C VAL A 120 6.84 10.59 -0.97
N GLN A 121 6.37 9.37 -0.75
CA GLN A 121 5.58 9.05 0.44
C GLN A 121 6.39 9.22 1.73
N MET A 122 7.67 8.86 1.70
CA MET A 122 8.54 9.04 2.86
C MET A 122 8.74 10.49 3.23
N VAL A 123 8.97 11.36 2.25
CA VAL A 123 9.03 12.82 2.47
C VAL A 123 7.72 13.34 3.07
N ILE A 124 6.57 12.94 2.50
CA ILE A 124 5.25 13.34 3.02
C ILE A 124 5.08 12.86 4.47
N GLY A 125 5.44 11.62 4.78
CA GLY A 125 5.37 11.07 6.13
C GLY A 125 6.23 11.84 7.14
N VAL A 126 7.44 12.24 6.75
CA VAL A 126 8.32 13.07 7.59
C VAL A 126 7.71 14.46 7.82
N VAL A 127 7.17 15.10 6.77
CA VAL A 127 6.49 16.40 6.89
C VAL A 127 5.27 16.31 7.81
N TRP A 128 4.46 15.26 7.68
CA TRP A 128 3.29 15.04 8.54
C TRP A 128 3.68 14.76 9.99
N ALA A 129 4.66 13.89 10.23
CA ALA A 129 5.16 13.62 11.57
C ALA A 129 5.67 14.89 12.24
N TRP A 130 6.52 15.67 11.54
CA TRP A 130 7.01 16.94 12.05
C TRP A 130 5.88 17.93 12.36
N GLY A 131 4.95 18.12 11.41
CA GLY A 131 3.85 19.06 11.56
C GLY A 131 2.90 18.69 12.70
N LEU A 132 2.61 17.40 12.89
CA LEU A 132 1.77 16.93 13.98
C LEU A 132 2.46 17.03 15.34
N LEU A 133 3.77 16.77 15.41
CA LEU A 133 4.55 16.97 16.65
C LEU A 133 4.65 18.46 17.03
N ALA A 134 4.74 19.36 16.05
CA ALA A 134 4.79 20.80 16.30
C ALA A 134 3.42 21.41 16.67
N ALA A 135 2.32 20.71 16.36
CA ALA A 135 0.95 21.12 16.68
C ALA A 135 0.41 20.47 17.97
N ALA A 136 1.18 19.58 18.60
CA ALA A 136 0.83 18.87 19.83
C ALA A 136 1.04 19.72 21.09
#